data_AF-A0A8T6J8D6-F1
#
_entry.id   AF-A0A8T6J8D6-F1
#
_cell.length_a   1.000
_cell.length_b   1.000
_cell.length_c   1.000
_cell.angle_alpha   90.00
_cell.angle_beta   90.00
_cell.angle_gamma   90.00
#
_symmetry.space_group_name_H-M   'P 1'
#
loop_
_entity.id
_entity.type
_entity.pdbx_description
1 polymer ?
#
loop_
_entity_poly.entity_id
_entity_poly.type
_entity_poly.pdbx_seq_one_letter_code
_entity_poly.pdbx_strand_id
1 'polypeptide(L)'
;RGEDPIDTAVDIMTEGSTRVASFNMHADDIRAFMQQKWVMTSSDGTDGHPRKYASFPKKYRDYVLEEQLISLEDFLYRSSGLAAETFGLAGRGRIEIGYVADVVAFDPETFAPVATFAAWNRLSEGLVYSIVNGQLVVDKGSYTGILPGIVLRKRNDRS
;
A
#
# COMPACT_ATOMS: atom_id res chain seq x y z
N ARG A 1 -21.64 25.46 11.06
CA ARG A 1 -22.95 26.11 10.90
C ARG A 1 -23.43 26.37 12.32
N GLY A 2 -23.99 27.53 12.68
CA GLY A 2 -24.35 27.85 14.08
C GLY A 2 -25.56 27.06 14.60
N GLU A 3 -25.60 25.77 14.28
CA GLU A 3 -26.69 24.82 14.51
C GLU A 3 -26.29 23.86 15.62
N ASP A 4 -27.28 23.16 16.18
CA ASP A 4 -27.06 22.15 17.19
C ASP A 4 -26.13 21.03 16.64
N PRO A 5 -25.13 20.56 17.42
CA PRO A 5 -24.18 19.57 16.93
C PRO A 5 -24.84 18.25 16.49
N ILE A 6 -25.97 17.89 17.08
CA ILE A 6 -26.70 16.66 16.73
C ILE A 6 -27.39 16.86 15.39
N ASP A 7 -28.09 17.98 15.20
CA ASP A 7 -28.76 18.29 13.93
C ASP A 7 -27.75 18.43 12.78
N THR A 8 -26.62 19.09 13.04
CA THR A 8 -25.50 19.18 12.06
C THR A 8 -24.96 17.79 11.71
N ALA A 9 -24.81 16.90 12.69
CA ALA A 9 -24.35 15.54 12.44
C ALA A 9 -25.38 14.70 11.67
N VAL A 10 -26.68 14.86 11.96
CA VAL A 10 -27.77 14.17 11.26
C VAL A 10 -27.90 14.65 9.82
N ASP A 11 -27.78 15.95 9.56
CA ASP A 11 -27.77 16.52 8.21
C ASP A 11 -26.59 16.01 7.40
N ILE A 12 -25.40 16.02 8.02
CA ILE A 12 -24.19 15.45 7.44
C ILE A 12 -24.37 13.94 7.16
N MET A 13 -25.02 13.17 8.04
CA MET A 13 -25.29 11.73 7.82
C MET A 13 -26.33 11.47 6.72
N THR A 14 -27.32 12.34 6.57
CA THR A 14 -28.41 12.20 5.59
C THR A 14 -28.03 12.68 4.19
N GLU A 15 -27.03 13.56 4.06
CA GLU A 15 -26.42 13.96 2.77
C GLU A 15 -25.59 12.84 2.09
N GLY A 16 -25.40 11.68 2.75
CA GLY A 16 -25.00 10.42 2.09
C GLY A 16 -23.52 10.28 1.69
N SER A 17 -22.65 11.21 2.08
CA SER A 17 -21.22 11.15 1.74
C SER A 17 -20.26 11.47 2.88
N THR A 18 -20.69 11.28 4.13
CA THR A 18 -19.83 11.61 5.27
C THR A 18 -18.95 10.43 5.62
N ARG A 19 -17.70 10.51 5.17
CA ARG A 19 -16.64 9.58 5.54
C ARG A 19 -15.90 10.14 6.74
N VAL A 20 -16.08 9.50 7.89
CA VAL A 20 -15.32 9.82 9.10
C VAL A 20 -13.93 9.20 8.97
N ALA A 21 -12.89 10.05 8.96
CA ALA A 21 -11.53 9.59 9.22
C ALA A 21 -11.44 9.26 10.72
N SER A 22 -11.36 7.97 11.06
CA SER A 22 -11.12 7.54 12.43
C SER A 22 -9.66 7.73 12.78
N PHE A 23 -9.35 8.64 13.70
CA PHE A 23 -8.00 8.85 14.25
C PHE A 23 -7.75 8.01 15.51
N ASN A 24 -8.53 6.95 15.73
CA ASN A 24 -8.57 6.21 16.99
C ASN A 24 -7.40 5.23 17.21
N MET A 25 -6.35 5.26 16.38
CA MET A 25 -5.18 4.39 16.53
C MET A 25 -4.04 5.14 17.22
N HIS A 26 -3.55 4.60 18.33
CA HIS A 26 -2.37 5.13 19.00
C HIS A 26 -1.11 4.76 18.22
N ALA A 27 -0.14 5.66 18.13
CA ALA A 27 1.10 5.43 17.38
C ALA A 27 1.85 4.19 17.91
N ASP A 28 1.84 3.97 19.22
CA ASP A 28 2.51 2.83 19.83
C ASP A 28 1.86 1.49 19.50
N ASP A 29 0.54 1.45 19.31
CA ASP A 29 -0.13 0.24 18.82
C ASP A 29 0.32 -0.09 17.40
N ILE A 30 0.43 0.94 16.54
CA ILE A 30 0.93 0.79 15.18
C ILE A 30 2.36 0.25 15.19
N ARG A 31 3.24 0.78 16.05
CA ARG A 31 4.62 0.29 16.19
C ARG A 31 4.66 -1.16 16.68
N ALA A 32 3.84 -1.49 17.68
CA ALA A 32 3.75 -2.84 18.22
C ALA A 32 3.33 -3.84 17.14
N PHE A 33 2.32 -3.52 16.32
CA PHE A 33 1.94 -4.34 15.16
C PHE A 33 3.03 -4.35 14.08
N MET A 34 3.70 -3.23 13.85
CA MET A 34 4.74 -3.13 12.82
C MET A 34 5.90 -4.09 13.10
N GLN A 35 6.22 -4.37 14.36
CA GLN A 35 7.28 -5.33 14.73
C GLN A 35 6.88 -6.81 14.54
N GLN A 36 5.59 -7.12 14.34
CA GLN A 36 5.16 -8.51 14.23
C GLN A 36 5.40 -9.08 12.84
N LYS A 37 6.05 -10.26 12.78
CA LYS A 37 6.45 -10.92 11.53
C LYS A 37 5.28 -11.31 10.62
N TRP A 38 4.10 -11.53 11.18
CA TRP A 38 2.89 -11.91 10.44
C TRP A 38 2.09 -10.73 9.87
N VAL A 39 2.50 -9.48 10.15
CA VAL A 39 1.77 -8.30 9.67
C VAL A 39 2.23 -7.93 8.26
N MET A 40 1.42 -8.18 7.25
CA MET A 40 1.68 -7.75 5.86
C MET A 40 1.28 -6.30 5.59
N THR A 41 1.86 -5.68 4.56
CA THR A 41 1.49 -4.33 4.12
C THR A 41 0.20 -4.34 3.31
N SER A 42 -0.74 -3.47 3.63
CA SER A 42 -1.92 -3.17 2.81
C SER A 42 -2.17 -1.67 2.80
N SER A 43 -2.62 -1.12 1.67
CA SER A 43 -2.99 0.29 1.58
C SER A 43 -4.36 0.59 2.20
N ASP A 44 -5.29 -0.38 2.17
CA ASP A 44 -6.71 -0.17 2.47
C ASP A 44 -7.26 1.09 1.76
N GLY A 45 -6.84 1.29 0.51
CA GLY A 45 -7.03 2.55 -0.22
C GLY A 45 -8.49 2.91 -0.46
N THR A 46 -8.89 4.11 -0.04
CA THR A 46 -10.21 4.71 -0.29
C THR A 46 -10.05 6.17 -0.70
N ASP A 47 -11.02 6.69 -1.46
CA ASP A 47 -10.99 8.10 -1.88
C ASP A 47 -11.16 9.02 -0.67
N GLY A 48 -10.29 10.01 -0.57
CA GLY A 48 -10.21 10.96 0.55
C GLY A 48 -9.11 10.64 1.57
N HIS A 49 -8.39 9.52 1.45
CA HIS A 49 -7.33 9.14 2.39
C HIS A 49 -5.97 8.94 1.69
N PRO A 50 -4.87 9.53 2.21
CA PRO A 50 -3.54 9.41 1.59
C PRO A 50 -2.99 7.98 1.48
N ARG A 51 -3.48 7.05 2.31
CA ARG A 51 -3.05 5.63 2.31
C ARG A 51 -3.26 4.95 0.95
N LYS A 52 -4.21 5.44 0.15
CA LYS A 52 -4.41 4.95 -1.22
C LYS A 52 -3.17 5.12 -2.10
N TYR A 53 -2.40 6.19 -1.90
CA TYR A 53 -1.27 6.55 -2.77
C TYR A 53 0.10 6.45 -2.09
N ALA A 54 0.15 6.40 -0.75
CA ALA A 54 1.39 6.62 0.01
C ALA A 54 1.79 5.49 0.97
N SER A 55 0.98 4.43 1.16
CA SER A 55 1.25 3.46 2.25
C SER A 55 2.60 2.76 2.19
N PHE A 56 3.02 2.29 1.01
CA PHE A 56 4.31 1.59 0.86
C PHE A 56 5.52 2.50 1.09
N PRO A 57 5.64 3.67 0.43
CA PRO A 57 6.76 4.57 0.70
C PRO A 57 6.72 5.18 2.10
N LYS A 58 5.53 5.42 2.68
CA LYS A 58 5.42 5.80 4.09
C LYS A 58 5.99 4.73 5.01
N LYS A 59 5.62 3.46 4.81
CA LYS A 59 6.17 2.35 5.60
C LYS A 59 7.70 2.26 5.46
N TYR A 60 8.22 2.46 4.24
CA TYR A 60 9.65 2.47 3.99
C TYR A 60 10.36 3.62 4.74
N ARG A 61 9.91 4.86 4.57
CA ARG A 61 10.52 6.03 5.24
C ARG A 61 10.42 5.93 6.74
N ASP A 62 9.22 5.81 7.27
CA ASP A 62 8.97 5.88 8.71
C ASP A 62 9.61 4.69 9.43
N TYR A 63 9.42 3.45 8.95
CA TYR A 63 9.74 2.26 9.75
C TYR A 63 11.01 1.53 9.33
N VAL A 64 11.54 1.79 8.13
CA VAL A 64 12.85 1.25 7.71
C VAL A 64 13.96 2.27 7.92
N LEU A 65 13.76 3.53 7.49
CA LEU A 65 14.82 4.53 7.55
C LEU A 65 14.82 5.34 8.85
N GLU A 66 13.68 5.92 9.24
CA GLU A 66 13.60 6.88 10.35
C GLU A 66 13.59 6.18 11.72
N GLU A 67 12.59 5.33 11.97
CA GLU A 67 12.42 4.64 13.26
C GLU A 67 13.21 3.32 13.33
N GLN A 68 13.67 2.80 12.19
CA GLN A 68 14.42 1.53 12.09
C GLN A 68 13.76 0.35 12.83
N LEU A 69 12.43 0.32 12.86
CA LEU A 69 11.66 -0.73 13.54
C LEU A 69 11.71 -2.07 12.81
N ILE A 70 11.92 -2.03 11.48
CA ILE A 70 11.97 -3.21 10.62
C ILE A 70 13.13 -3.06 9.63
N SER A 71 13.73 -4.17 9.22
CA SER A 71 14.77 -4.12 8.19
C SER A 71 14.19 -3.86 6.80
N LEU A 72 15.05 -3.54 5.84
CA LEU A 72 14.66 -3.45 4.44
C LEU A 72 14.12 -4.79 3.94
N GLU A 73 14.76 -5.90 4.32
CA GLU A 73 14.34 -7.25 3.96
C GLU A 73 12.95 -7.57 4.51
N ASP A 74 12.67 -7.20 5.76
CA ASP A 74 11.34 -7.35 6.35
C ASP A 74 10.30 -6.50 5.63
N PHE A 75 10.63 -5.24 5.29
CA PHE A 75 9.74 -4.40 4.49
C PHE A 75 9.41 -5.03 3.14
N LEU A 76 10.42 -5.52 2.42
CA LEU A 76 10.26 -6.15 1.12
C LEU A 76 9.42 -7.43 1.24
N TYR A 77 9.81 -8.36 2.11
CA TYR A 77 9.11 -9.64 2.30
C TYR A 77 7.64 -9.42 2.71
N ARG A 78 7.38 -8.49 3.64
CA ARG A 78 6.01 -8.20 4.12
C ARG A 78 5.17 -7.41 3.11
N SER A 79 5.78 -6.89 2.06
CA SER A 79 5.14 -6.19 0.95
C SER A 79 5.01 -7.05 -0.31
N SER A 80 5.59 -8.25 -0.32
CA SER A 80 5.58 -9.18 -1.47
C SER A 80 5.34 -10.63 -1.03
N GLY A 81 6.38 -11.32 -0.55
CA GLY A 81 6.38 -12.75 -0.26
C GLY A 81 5.33 -13.18 0.75
N LEU A 82 5.24 -12.47 1.89
CA LEU A 82 4.25 -12.78 2.92
C LEU A 82 2.81 -12.66 2.39
N ALA A 83 2.52 -11.66 1.57
CA ALA A 83 1.21 -11.49 0.96
C ALA A 83 0.92 -12.62 -0.05
N ALA A 84 1.90 -12.96 -0.90
CA ALA A 84 1.76 -14.06 -1.85
C ALA A 84 1.52 -15.40 -1.15
N GLU A 85 2.25 -15.68 -0.06
CA GLU A 85 2.07 -16.87 0.77
C GLU A 85 0.70 -16.91 1.44
N THR A 86 0.28 -15.79 2.03
CA THR A 86 -1.01 -15.68 2.73
C THR A 86 -2.20 -15.93 1.80
N PHE A 87 -2.12 -15.44 0.56
CA PHE A 87 -3.19 -15.59 -0.43
C PHE A 87 -3.02 -16.80 -1.37
N GLY A 88 -1.94 -17.58 -1.24
CA GLY A 88 -1.68 -18.74 -2.09
C GLY A 88 -1.37 -18.39 -3.55
N LEU A 89 -0.67 -17.27 -3.79
CA LEU A 89 -0.28 -16.80 -5.12
C LEU A 89 0.97 -17.52 -5.61
N ALA A 90 0.81 -18.78 -6.03
CA ALA A 90 1.92 -19.62 -6.48
C ALA A 90 2.75 -18.95 -7.59
N GLY A 91 4.08 -18.97 -7.44
CA GLY A 91 5.02 -18.40 -8.39
C GLY A 91 5.08 -16.86 -8.40
N ARG A 92 4.61 -16.19 -7.34
CA ARG A 92 4.68 -14.71 -7.18
C ARG A 92 5.24 -14.32 -5.81
N GLY A 93 5.59 -13.04 -5.67
CA GLY A 93 6.03 -12.44 -4.40
C GLY A 93 7.52 -12.62 -4.06
N ARG A 94 8.29 -13.28 -4.92
CA ARG A 94 9.74 -13.49 -4.75
C ARG A 94 10.46 -13.31 -6.09
N ILE A 95 11.73 -12.89 -6.02
CA ILE A 95 12.62 -12.84 -7.18
C ILE A 95 13.36 -14.18 -7.25
N GLU A 96 12.84 -15.09 -8.08
CA GLU A 96 13.35 -16.46 -8.20
C GLU A 96 13.16 -16.96 -9.65
N ILE A 97 14.05 -17.84 -10.11
CA ILE A 97 13.93 -18.44 -11.45
C ILE A 97 12.63 -19.25 -11.53
N GLY A 98 11.86 -19.04 -12.60
CA GLY A 98 10.57 -19.71 -12.81
C GLY A 98 9.37 -19.01 -12.17
N TYR A 99 9.59 -17.93 -11.41
CA TYR A 99 8.51 -17.07 -10.92
C TYR A 99 8.06 -16.07 -11.98
N VAL A 100 6.85 -15.56 -11.82
CA VAL A 100 6.33 -14.49 -12.67
C VAL A 100 7.16 -13.23 -12.47
N ALA A 101 7.49 -12.56 -13.57
CA ALA A 101 8.21 -11.29 -13.57
C ALA A 101 7.30 -10.12 -13.17
N ASP A 102 6.90 -10.10 -11.89
CA ASP A 102 6.34 -8.92 -11.23
C ASP A 102 7.45 -8.26 -10.41
N VAL A 103 7.99 -7.16 -10.91
CA VAL A 103 9.20 -6.54 -10.34
C VAL A 103 8.98 -5.04 -10.18
N VAL A 104 9.39 -4.51 -9.03
CA VAL A 104 9.42 -3.09 -8.75
C VAL A 104 10.86 -2.67 -8.50
N ALA A 105 11.29 -1.60 -9.16
CA ALA A 105 12.53 -0.91 -8.85
C ALA A 105 12.19 0.51 -8.41
N PHE A 106 12.69 0.90 -7.24
CA PHE A 106 12.56 2.24 -6.72
C PHE A 106 13.93 2.76 -6.31
N ASP A 107 14.09 4.07 -6.33
CA ASP A 107 15.27 4.76 -5.85
C ASP A 107 15.16 4.95 -4.32
N PRO A 108 16.05 4.31 -3.53
CA PRO A 108 16.03 4.41 -2.07
C PRO A 108 16.11 5.85 -1.55
N GLU A 109 16.78 6.75 -2.28
CA GLU A 109 16.96 8.14 -1.85
C GLU A 109 15.71 8.98 -2.05
N THR A 110 14.88 8.67 -3.05
CA THR A 110 13.71 9.47 -3.43
C THR A 110 12.36 8.76 -3.22
N PHE A 111 12.34 7.47 -2.85
CA PHE A 111 11.09 6.73 -2.63
C PHE A 111 10.32 7.23 -1.41
N ALA A 112 9.32 8.09 -1.63
CA ALA A 112 8.71 8.88 -0.55
C ALA A 112 7.19 9.09 -0.73
N PRO A 113 6.44 9.18 0.37
CA PRO A 113 5.02 9.48 0.33
C PRO A 113 4.79 10.97 0.07
N VAL A 114 3.95 11.31 -0.92
CA VAL A 114 3.57 12.70 -1.22
C VAL A 114 2.13 13.02 -0.79
N ALA A 115 1.23 12.02 -0.86
CA ALA A 115 -0.16 12.21 -0.51
C ALA A 115 -0.35 12.59 0.97
N THR A 116 -1.17 13.61 1.21
CA THR A 116 -1.58 14.06 2.56
C THR A 116 -3.10 14.01 2.69
N PHE A 117 -3.67 14.27 3.87
CA PHE A 117 -5.13 14.38 4.00
C PHE A 117 -5.71 15.54 3.17
N ALA A 118 -4.98 16.66 3.05
CA ALA A 118 -5.40 17.79 2.23
C ALA A 118 -5.26 17.53 0.71
N ALA A 119 -4.29 16.70 0.31
CA ALA A 119 -4.02 16.34 -1.07
C ALA A 119 -3.82 14.83 -1.20
N TRP A 120 -4.91 14.08 -1.00
CA TRP A 120 -4.86 12.62 -0.85
C TRP A 120 -4.53 11.86 -2.15
N ASN A 121 -4.69 12.50 -3.31
CA ASN A 121 -4.56 11.91 -4.63
C ASN A 121 -3.21 12.19 -5.32
N ARG A 122 -2.17 12.56 -4.56
CA ARG A 122 -0.82 12.78 -5.09
C ARG A 122 -0.07 11.45 -5.20
N LEU A 123 0.52 11.18 -6.37
CA LEU A 123 1.38 10.01 -6.56
C LEU A 123 2.62 10.11 -5.68
N SER A 124 3.07 8.97 -5.17
CA SER A 124 4.36 8.87 -4.49
C SER A 124 5.52 9.02 -5.46
N GLU A 125 6.69 9.37 -4.92
CA GLU A 125 7.92 9.59 -5.68
C GLU A 125 8.87 8.40 -5.57
N GLY A 126 9.91 8.38 -6.42
CA GLY A 126 11.01 7.42 -6.39
C GLY A 126 10.71 6.03 -6.96
N LEU A 127 9.49 5.74 -7.43
CA LEU A 127 9.24 4.54 -8.24
C LEU A 127 9.88 4.73 -9.63
N VAL A 128 10.85 3.90 -9.97
CA VAL A 128 11.59 4.00 -11.26
C VAL A 128 10.97 3.08 -12.29
N TYR A 129 10.85 1.78 -11.97
CA TYR A 129 10.29 0.78 -12.88
C TYR A 129 9.25 -0.09 -12.17
N SER A 130 8.20 -0.42 -12.91
CA SER A 130 7.23 -1.45 -12.51
C SER A 130 6.99 -2.37 -13.68
N ILE A 131 7.22 -3.65 -13.46
CA ILE A 131 7.04 -4.72 -14.43
C ILE A 131 5.95 -5.62 -13.86
N VAL A 132 4.95 -5.96 -14.68
CA VAL A 132 3.87 -6.88 -14.32
C VAL A 132 3.76 -7.91 -15.42
N ASN A 133 3.82 -9.19 -15.05
CA ASN A 133 3.85 -10.31 -16.00
C ASN A 133 4.92 -10.13 -17.11
N GLY A 134 6.09 -9.59 -16.76
CA GLY A 134 7.20 -9.36 -17.69
C GLY A 134 7.07 -8.15 -18.61
N GLN A 135 6.03 -7.33 -18.44
CA GLN A 135 5.76 -6.16 -19.27
C GLN A 135 5.95 -4.86 -18.48
N LEU A 136 6.59 -3.86 -19.08
CA LEU A 136 6.96 -2.60 -18.41
C LEU A 136 5.75 -1.66 -18.29
N VAL A 137 5.18 -1.57 -17.08
CA VAL A 137 4.00 -0.76 -16.73
C VAL A 137 4.39 0.67 -16.31
N VAL A 138 5.54 0.82 -15.65
CA VAL A 138 6.14 2.13 -15.34
C VAL A 138 7.56 2.14 -15.89
N ASP A 139 7.87 3.14 -16.71
CA ASP A 139 9.18 3.39 -17.30
C ASP A 139 9.71 4.74 -16.81
N LYS A 140 10.79 4.72 -16.01
CA LYS A 140 11.41 5.91 -15.41
C LYS A 140 10.38 6.83 -14.73
N GLY A 141 9.51 6.23 -13.92
CA GLY A 141 8.46 6.93 -13.17
C GLY A 141 7.21 7.32 -14.00
N SER A 142 7.18 7.04 -15.30
CA SER A 142 6.03 7.33 -16.17
C SER A 142 5.20 6.08 -16.45
N TYR A 143 3.88 6.18 -16.25
CA TYR A 143 2.96 5.10 -16.61
C TYR A 143 2.91 4.91 -18.13
N THR A 144 3.07 3.67 -18.59
CA THR A 144 3.19 3.36 -20.02
C THR A 144 1.84 3.10 -20.72
N GLY A 145 0.73 3.03 -19.96
CA GLY A 145 -0.61 2.79 -20.51
C GLY A 145 -0.97 1.31 -20.71
N ILE A 146 -0.02 0.39 -20.54
CA ILE A 146 -0.30 -1.04 -20.71
C ILE A 146 -1.01 -1.62 -19.47
N LEU A 147 -1.78 -2.69 -19.70
CA LEU A 147 -2.57 -3.37 -18.67
C LEU A 147 -2.32 -4.89 -18.73
N PRO A 148 -1.10 -5.37 -18.44
CA PRO A 148 -0.73 -6.78 -18.57
C PRO A 148 -1.26 -7.65 -17.42
N GLY A 149 -2.09 -7.11 -16.53
CA GLY A 149 -2.63 -7.82 -15.38
C GLY A 149 -3.52 -9.00 -15.78
N ILE A 150 -3.53 -10.04 -14.95
CA ILE A 150 -4.39 -11.21 -15.13
C ILE A 150 -5.21 -11.46 -13.87
N VAL A 151 -6.38 -12.07 -14.03
CA VAL A 151 -7.20 -12.53 -12.90
C VAL A 151 -6.49 -13.69 -12.21
N LEU A 152 -6.13 -13.50 -10.93
CA LEU A 152 -5.57 -14.56 -10.10
C LEU A 152 -6.71 -15.41 -9.53
N ARG A 153 -6.65 -16.72 -9.78
CA ARG A 153 -7.60 -17.68 -9.23
C ARG A 153 -6.91 -18.51 -8.17
N LYS A 154 -7.55 -18.68 -7.02
CA LYS A 154 -7.10 -19.64 -6.01
C LYS A 154 -7.17 -21.03 -6.63
N ARG A 155 -6.04 -21.73 -6.75
CA ARG A 155 -6.04 -23.15 -7.13
C ARG A 155 -6.70 -23.93 -5.99
N ASN A 156 -7.82 -24.57 -6.28
CA ASN A 156 -8.45 -25.54 -5.38
C ASN A 156 -7.70 -26.86 -5.51
N ASP A 157 -6.43 -26.89 -5.11
CA ASP A 157 -5.71 -28.16 -5.00
C ASP A 157 -6.14 -28.80 -3.67
N ARG A 158 -7.31 -29.44 -3.70
CA ARG A 158 -7.64 -30.53 -2.78
C ARG A 158 -6.93 -31.77 -3.31
N SER A 159 -5.68 -31.95 -2.92
CA SER A 159 -4.96 -33.23 -3.07
C SER A 159 -4.49 -33.68 -1.70
#